data_AF-Q9F8W0-F1
#
_entry.id   AF-Q9F8W0-F1
#
_cell.length_a   1.000
_cell.length_b   1.000
_cell.length_c   1.000
_cell.angle_alpha   90.00
_cell.angle_beta   90.00
_cell.angle_gamma   90.00
#
_symmetry.space_group_name_H-M   'P 1'
#
loop_
_entity.id
_entity.type
_entity.pdbx_description
1 polymer ?
#
loop_
_entity_poly.entity_id
_entity_poly.type
_entity_poly.pdbx_seq_one_letter_code
_entity_poly.pdbx_strand_id
1 'polypeptide(L)'
;EFGTDENGTIILADEIHTPDSSRYWMADSYDESFREGKRPASFDKDFVRAWVGERCDPYKDAVPKIPEDLVLQTSQVYIDAYERITGQRFVPDDSGETPLARVRRNLEPFFPGV
;
A
#
# COMPACT_ATOMS: atom_id res chain seq x y z
N GLU A 1 9.44 -6.47 -8.14
CA GLU A 1 10.55 -7.46 -8.08
C GLU A 1 10.84 -8.02 -9.48
N PHE A 2 11.79 -8.94 -9.66
CA PHE A 2 12.08 -9.55 -10.98
C PHE A 2 12.22 -11.08 -10.90
N GLY A 3 11.81 -11.76 -11.96
CA GLY A 3 12.07 -13.18 -12.22
C GLY A 3 12.57 -13.40 -13.65
N THR A 4 12.70 -14.65 -14.07
CA THR A 4 13.06 -15.02 -15.45
C THR A 4 12.09 -16.03 -16.04
N ASP A 5 11.79 -15.91 -17.33
CA ASP A 5 11.10 -16.97 -18.08
C ASP A 5 12.03 -18.15 -18.42
N GLU A 6 11.50 -19.17 -19.09
CA GLU A 6 12.24 -20.37 -19.51
C GLU A 6 13.42 -20.09 -20.46
N ASN A 7 13.41 -18.93 -21.14
CA ASN A 7 14.46 -18.50 -22.06
C ASN A 7 15.49 -17.57 -21.38
N GLY A 8 15.34 -17.29 -20.09
CA GLY A 8 16.21 -16.37 -19.35
C GLY A 8 15.86 -14.89 -19.54
N THR A 9 14.70 -14.56 -20.12
CA THR A 9 14.23 -13.18 -20.23
C THR A 9 13.86 -12.64 -18.85
N ILE A 10 14.38 -11.47 -18.47
CA ILE A 10 14.00 -10.82 -17.21
C ILE A 10 12.56 -10.32 -17.31
N ILE A 11 11.72 -10.75 -16.37
CA ILE A 11 10.31 -10.37 -16.27
C ILE A 11 10.11 -9.57 -14.98
N LEU A 12 9.45 -8.42 -15.11
CA LEU A 12 8.96 -7.67 -13.96
C LEU A 12 7.87 -8.48 -13.25
N ALA A 13 8.04 -8.68 -11.96
CA ALA A 13 7.09 -9.36 -11.09
C ALA A 13 6.69 -8.46 -9.93
N ASP A 14 5.76 -8.93 -9.10
CA ASP A 14 5.25 -8.22 -7.93
C ASP A 14 4.67 -6.83 -8.30
N GLU A 15 4.61 -5.89 -7.37
CA GLU A 15 4.10 -4.54 -7.60
C GLU A 15 5.18 -3.56 -8.09
N ILE A 16 4.73 -2.52 -8.78
CA ILE A 16 5.56 -1.40 -9.23
C ILE A 16 4.80 -0.09 -9.06
N HIS A 17 5.50 0.95 -8.59
CA HIS A 17 4.96 2.31 -8.46
C HIS A 17 3.72 2.43 -7.53
N THR A 18 3.62 1.54 -6.54
CA THR A 18 2.62 1.64 -5.46
C THR A 18 3.19 2.42 -4.27
N PRO A 19 2.36 2.99 -3.38
CA PRO A 19 2.84 3.57 -2.13
C PRO A 19 3.49 2.59 -1.15
N ASP A 20 3.45 1.28 -1.43
CA ASP A 20 4.07 0.24 -0.62
C ASP A 20 5.46 -0.13 -1.17
N SER A 21 5.60 -0.24 -2.50
CA SER A 21 6.87 -0.48 -3.19
C SER A 21 7.74 0.78 -3.37
N SER A 22 7.17 1.99 -3.21
CA SER A 22 7.83 3.25 -3.56
C SER A 22 7.63 4.35 -2.52
N ARG A 23 8.61 5.23 -2.38
CA ARG A 23 8.50 6.47 -1.59
C ARG A 23 8.16 7.64 -2.50
N TYR A 24 6.96 8.18 -2.34
CA TYR A 24 6.48 9.35 -3.06
C TYR A 24 6.54 10.59 -2.18
N TRP A 25 7.22 11.63 -2.67
CA TRP A 25 7.31 12.93 -2.03
C TRP A 25 6.56 13.99 -2.83
N MET A 26 5.93 14.92 -2.12
CA MET A 26 5.30 16.09 -2.74
C MET A 26 6.40 17.02 -3.21
N ALA A 27 6.45 17.26 -4.52
CA ALA A 27 7.54 17.98 -5.16
C ALA A 27 7.71 19.41 -4.64
N ASP A 28 6.59 20.08 -4.34
CA ASP A 28 6.54 21.44 -3.77
C ASP A 28 7.14 21.52 -2.35
N SER A 29 7.10 20.43 -1.59
CA SER A 29 7.67 20.38 -0.23
C SER A 29 9.17 20.05 -0.17
N TYR A 30 9.75 19.58 -1.29
CA TYR A 30 11.09 18.99 -1.29
C TYR A 30 12.19 20.00 -0.93
N ASP A 31 12.26 21.13 -1.65
CA ASP A 31 13.36 22.10 -1.51
C ASP A 31 13.42 22.75 -0.14
N GLU A 32 12.26 23.03 0.47
CA GLU A 32 12.17 23.54 1.84
C GLU A 32 12.61 22.48 2.85
N SER A 33 12.02 21.29 2.78
CA SER A 33 12.34 20.19 3.71
C SER A 33 13.81 19.82 3.65
N PHE A 34 14.40 19.77 2.45
CA PHE A 34 15.81 19.46 2.26
C PHE A 34 16.73 20.51 2.90
N ARG A 35 16.44 21.81 2.71
CA ARG A 35 17.20 22.90 3.34
C ARG A 35 17.15 22.86 4.87
N GLU A 36 16.01 22.40 5.42
CA GLU A 36 15.82 22.28 6.87
C GLU A 36 16.31 20.94 7.45
N GLY A 37 16.79 20.01 6.63
CA GLY A 37 17.17 18.67 7.07
C GLY A 37 15.99 17.81 7.53
N LYS A 38 14.78 18.09 7.03
CA LYS A 38 13.53 17.38 7.33
C LYS A 38 13.13 16.46 6.18
N ARG A 39 12.23 15.52 6.49
CA ARG A 39 11.60 14.66 5.48
C ARG A 39 10.54 15.45 4.70
N PRO A 40 10.54 15.41 3.35
CA PRO A 40 9.47 16.00 2.55
C PRO A 40 8.09 15.43 2.88
N ALA A 41 7.05 16.21 2.62
CA ALA A 41 5.69 15.71 2.70
C ALA A 41 5.52 14.52 1.75
N SER A 42 4.81 13.49 2.20
CA SER A 42 4.71 12.23 1.47
C SER A 42 3.33 11.61 1.60
N PHE A 43 2.98 10.67 0.72
CA PHE A 43 1.86 9.76 0.97
C PHE A 43 2.28 8.76 2.05
N ASP A 44 2.39 9.20 3.31
CA ASP A 44 2.79 8.32 4.39
C ASP A 44 1.61 7.69 5.12
N LYS A 45 1.88 6.49 5.61
CA LYS A 45 1.04 5.73 6.53
C LYS A 45 1.67 5.71 7.92
N ASP A 46 2.55 6.68 8.20
CA ASP A 46 3.33 6.69 9.43
C ASP A 46 2.42 6.94 10.64
N PHE A 47 1.29 7.62 10.45
CA PHE A 47 0.26 7.75 11.48
C PHE A 47 -0.35 6.41 11.92
N VAL A 48 -0.55 5.46 11.00
CA VAL A 48 -1.05 4.11 11.33
C VAL A 48 0.02 3.33 12.09
N ARG A 49 1.27 3.42 11.63
CA ARG A 49 2.40 2.76 12.29
C ARG A 49 2.62 3.28 13.70
N ALA A 50 2.54 4.59 13.89
CA ALA A 50 2.59 5.22 15.20
C ALA A 50 1.44 4.75 16.09
N TRP A 51 0.21 4.74 15.56
CA TRP A 51 -0.97 4.27 16.31
C TRP A 51 -0.82 2.83 16.80
N VAL A 52 -0.32 1.92 15.95
CA VAL A 52 -0.06 0.52 16.31
C VAL A 52 1.08 0.42 17.31
N GLY A 53 2.21 1.09 17.07
CA GLY A 53 3.41 1.01 17.90
C GLY A 53 3.23 1.56 19.32
N GLU A 54 2.28 2.48 19.53
CA GLU A 54 1.88 2.96 20.86
C GLU A 54 1.10 1.92 21.68
N ARG A 55 0.53 0.89 21.03
CA ARG A 55 -0.44 -0.03 21.65
C ARG A 55 0.04 -1.45 21.78
N CYS A 56 0.90 -1.91 20.87
CA CYS A 56 1.42 -3.27 20.89
C CYS A 56 2.70 -3.41 20.05
N ASP A 57 3.45 -4.50 20.25
CA ASP A 57 4.44 -4.97 19.28
C ASP A 57 3.72 -5.81 18.22
N PRO A 58 3.46 -5.31 17.00
CA PRO A 58 2.67 -6.05 16.00
C PRO A 58 3.35 -7.32 15.49
N TYR A 59 4.62 -7.55 15.84
CA TYR A 59 5.35 -8.76 15.48
C TYR A 59 5.26 -9.86 16.56
N LYS A 60 4.73 -9.54 17.74
CA LYS A 60 4.62 -10.48 18.87
C LYS A 60 3.23 -10.56 19.46
N ASP A 61 2.52 -9.45 19.48
CA ASP A 61 1.24 -9.29 20.15
C ASP A 61 0.08 -9.26 19.15
N ALA A 62 -1.13 -9.53 19.65
CA ALA A 62 -2.33 -9.34 18.86
C ALA A 62 -2.56 -7.83 18.64
N VAL A 63 -2.64 -7.42 17.37
CA VAL A 63 -2.99 -6.03 17.02
C VAL A 63 -4.41 -5.75 17.49
N PRO A 64 -4.64 -4.70 18.30
CA PRO A 64 -5.98 -4.35 18.74
C PRO A 64 -6.85 -3.96 17.55
N LYS A 65 -8.18 -4.00 17.72
CA LYS A 65 -9.11 -3.57 16.67
C LYS A 65 -8.76 -2.15 16.23
N ILE A 66 -8.37 -2.00 14.97
CA ILE A 66 -8.06 -0.70 14.39
C ILE A 66 -9.36 0.09 14.25
N PRO A 67 -9.42 1.34 14.75
CA PRO A 67 -10.56 2.22 14.58
C PRO A 67 -10.91 2.43 13.11
N GLU A 68 -12.20 2.48 12.80
CA GLU A 68 -12.70 2.58 11.43
C GLU A 68 -12.26 3.89 10.75
N ASP A 69 -12.22 4.98 11.50
CA ASP A 69 -11.71 6.27 11.04
C ASP A 69 -10.24 6.19 10.62
N LEU A 70 -9.40 5.47 11.38
CA LEU A 70 -8.00 5.26 11.03
C LEU A 70 -7.86 4.44 9.74
N VAL A 71 -8.71 3.42 9.57
CA VAL A 71 -8.77 2.62 8.33
C VAL A 71 -9.14 3.52 7.15
N LEU A 72 -10.18 4.33 7.27
CA LEU A 72 -10.64 5.24 6.21
C LEU A 72 -9.57 6.29 5.85
N GLN A 73 -8.90 6.88 6.85
CA GLN A 73 -7.78 7.80 6.62
C GLN A 73 -6.64 7.12 5.85
N THR A 74 -6.33 5.87 6.20
CA THR A 74 -5.32 5.08 5.50
C THR A 74 -5.71 4.81 4.07
N SER A 75 -6.96 4.43 3.82
CA SER A 75 -7.49 4.26 2.48
C SER A 75 -7.39 5.55 1.65
N GLN A 76 -7.70 6.71 2.26
CA GLN A 76 -7.62 7.99 1.57
C GLN A 76 -6.20 8.30 1.07
N VAL A 77 -5.15 7.95 1.82
CA VAL A 77 -3.76 8.14 1.37
C VAL A 77 -3.47 7.38 0.07
N TYR A 78 -3.96 6.14 -0.06
CA TYR A 78 -3.79 5.37 -1.30
C TYR A 78 -4.64 5.93 -2.45
N ILE A 79 -5.87 6.36 -2.15
CA ILE A 79 -6.76 7.00 -3.13
C ILE A 79 -6.09 8.25 -3.68
N ASP A 80 -5.63 9.16 -2.81
CA ASP A 80 -4.97 10.40 -3.22
C ASP A 80 -3.71 10.13 -4.06
N ALA A 81 -2.92 9.12 -3.69
CA ALA A 81 -1.75 8.72 -4.45
C ALA A 81 -2.14 8.22 -5.86
N TYR A 82 -3.11 7.30 -5.94
CA TYR A 82 -3.63 6.79 -7.21
C TYR A 82 -4.14 7.94 -8.09
N GLU A 83 -5.00 8.81 -7.56
CA GLU A 83 -5.62 9.88 -8.35
C GLU A 83 -4.58 10.90 -8.83
N ARG A 84 -3.60 11.25 -8.00
CA ARG A 84 -2.53 12.20 -8.39
C ARG A 84 -1.54 11.62 -9.39
N ILE A 85 -1.18 10.34 -9.26
CA ILE A 85 -0.22 9.68 -10.17
C ILE A 85 -0.86 9.39 -11.52
N THR A 86 -2.11 8.91 -11.52
CA THR A 86 -2.79 8.46 -12.75
C THR A 86 -3.64 9.54 -13.41
N GLY A 87 -4.04 10.58 -12.68
CA GLY A 87 -5.02 11.57 -13.13
C GLY A 87 -6.45 11.03 -13.23
N GLN A 88 -6.70 9.80 -12.77
CA GLN A 88 -8.00 9.14 -12.81
C GLN A 88 -8.68 9.21 -11.45
N ARG A 89 -10.01 9.31 -11.43
CA ARG A 89 -10.77 9.24 -10.19
C ARG A 89 -10.82 7.80 -9.70
N PHE A 90 -10.52 7.57 -8.43
CA PHE A 90 -10.74 6.28 -7.81
C PHE A 90 -12.24 6.05 -7.58
N VAL A 91 -12.73 4.90 -8.02
CA VAL A 91 -14.10 4.46 -7.75
C VAL A 91 -14.00 3.16 -6.96
N PRO A 92 -14.40 3.14 -5.67
CA PRO A 92 -14.40 1.91 -4.91
C PRO A 92 -15.39 0.94 -5.54
N ASP A 93 -14.96 -0.31 -5.71
CA ASP A 93 -15.86 -1.43 -5.99
C ASP A 93 -16.34 -1.99 -4.65
N ASP A 94 -17.50 -1.49 -4.21
CA ASP A 94 -18.22 -1.97 -3.04
C ASP A 94 -19.18 -3.13 -3.40
N SER A 95 -19.19 -3.53 -4.68
CA SER A 95 -20.04 -4.60 -5.17
C SER A 95 -19.33 -5.95 -5.09
N GLY A 96 -20.02 -6.95 -4.53
CA GLY A 96 -19.56 -8.34 -4.56
C GLY A 96 -18.61 -8.73 -3.44
N GLU A 97 -17.60 -9.53 -3.79
CA GLU A 97 -16.77 -10.26 -2.84
C GLU A 97 -15.67 -9.40 -2.20
N THR A 98 -15.35 -9.70 -0.94
CA THR A 98 -14.21 -9.07 -0.26
C THR A 98 -12.90 -9.29 -1.04
N PRO A 99 -11.91 -8.37 -0.95
CA PRO A 99 -10.61 -8.57 -1.58
C PRO A 99 -9.97 -9.92 -1.28
N LEU A 100 -10.10 -10.41 -0.03
CA LEU A 100 -9.59 -11.72 0.39
C LEU A 100 -10.27 -12.88 -0.34
N ALA A 101 -11.59 -12.82 -0.53
CA ALA A 101 -12.33 -13.84 -1.26
C ALA A 101 -11.91 -13.88 -2.74
N ARG A 102 -11.75 -12.72 -3.38
CA ARG A 102 -11.26 -12.65 -4.77
C ARG A 102 -9.86 -13.23 -4.92
N VAL A 103 -8.96 -12.91 -3.98
CA VAL A 103 -7.60 -13.48 -3.96
C VAL A 103 -7.67 -15.00 -3.86
N ARG A 104 -8.45 -15.54 -2.90
CA ARG A 104 -8.59 -17.00 -2.74
C ARG A 104 -9.12 -17.67 -4.01
N ARG A 105 -10.20 -17.13 -4.61
CA ARG A 105 -10.77 -17.66 -5.85
C ARG A 105 -9.77 -17.67 -7.00
N ASN A 106 -9.00 -16.59 -7.17
CA ASN A 106 -8.01 -16.50 -8.25
C ASN A 106 -6.81 -17.43 -8.04
N LEU A 107 -6.53 -17.82 -6.80
CA LEU A 107 -5.47 -18.75 -6.45
C LEU A 107 -5.92 -20.22 -6.49
N GLU A 108 -7.21 -20.50 -6.37
CA GLU A 108 -7.78 -21.86 -6.31
C GLU A 108 -7.26 -22.81 -7.41
N PRO A 109 -7.16 -22.41 -8.70
CA PRO A 109 -6.67 -23.31 -9.76
C PRO A 109 -5.21 -23.75 -9.58
N PHE A 110 -4.42 -23.02 -8.78
CA PHE A 110 -3.01 -23.28 -8.55
C PHE A 110 -2.75 -24.14 -7.30
N PHE A 111 -3.78 -24.40 -6.49
CA PHE A 111 -3.70 -25.25 -5.29
C PHE A 111 -4.75 -26.38 -5.29
N PRO A 112 -4.83 -27.22 -6.34
CA PRO A 112 -5.81 -28.29 -6.39
C PRO A 112 -5.49 -29.38 -5.34
N GLY A 113 -6.39 -29.57 -4.37
CA GLY A 113 -6.33 -30.68 -3.40
C GLY A 113 -6.13 -30.32 -1.93
N VAL A 114 -6.26 -29.05 -1.54
CA VAL A 114 -6.46 -28.61 -0.14
C VAL A 114 -7.93 -28.30 0.11
#